data_AF-A0A452XDA7-F1
#
_entry.id   AF-A0A452XDA7-F1
#
_cell.length_a   1.000
_cell.length_b   1.000
_cell.length_c   1.000
_cell.angle_alpha   90.00
_cell.angle_beta   90.00
_cell.angle_gamma   90.00
#
_symmetry.space_group_name_H-M   'P 1'
#
loop_
_entity.id
_entity.type
_entity.pdbx_description
1 polymer ?
#
loop_
_entity_poly.entity_id
_entity_poly.type
_entity_poly.pdbx_seq_one_letter_code
_entity_poly.pdbx_strand_id
1 'polypeptide(L)'
;PTSRNWSSGEQLLEMDGQLCLVRNRMPHGSNTLEIWKLLDYSSGDWLLNHRISLSGRLARDLRQSQILRVIGSFGSYRSSRKKIIITTSMHKIFNKYQKMVHTYDPRSEALETILSITETHSTQQYGCPSSRFSFIQETLAPVHTTDEEIALSSDLAKATREILLRLPAKSAIRSKFVCKQWFRLV
;
A
#
# COMPACT_ATOMS: atom_id res chain seq x y z
N PRO A 1 30.95 -10.58 9.06
CA PRO A 1 30.06 -9.51 8.58
C PRO A 1 29.28 -9.98 7.34
N THR A 2 28.15 -10.65 7.55
CA THR A 2 27.26 -11.09 6.47
C THR A 2 26.52 -9.88 5.92
N SER A 3 26.65 -9.61 4.63
CA SER A 3 25.86 -8.60 3.94
C SER A 3 24.38 -8.88 4.18
N ARG A 4 23.68 -7.99 4.90
CA ARG A 4 22.23 -8.08 5.00
C ARG A 4 21.66 -7.87 3.59
N ASN A 5 21.16 -8.94 2.99
CA ASN A 5 20.38 -8.86 1.76
C ASN A 5 19.01 -8.27 2.10
N TRP A 6 18.96 -6.94 2.17
CA TRP A 6 17.70 -6.21 2.17
C TRP A 6 17.01 -6.49 0.83
N SER A 7 15.77 -6.94 0.87
CA SER A 7 14.96 -7.00 -0.35
C SER A 7 14.77 -5.57 -0.87
N SER A 8 15.33 -5.26 -2.05
CA SER A 8 15.12 -4.06 -2.88
C SER A 8 14.47 -2.87 -2.17
N GLY A 9 15.26 -1.83 -1.87
CA GLY A 9 14.84 -0.69 -1.05
C GLY A 9 13.72 0.18 -1.61
N GLU A 10 13.14 -0.15 -2.76
CA GLU A 10 12.12 0.66 -3.44
C GLU A 10 10.88 -0.20 -3.72
N GLN A 11 9.72 0.35 -3.36
CA GLN A 11 8.42 -0.32 -3.48
C GLN A 11 7.39 0.65 -4.08
N LEU A 12 6.68 0.23 -5.12
CA LEU A 12 5.50 0.93 -5.63
C LEU A 12 4.24 0.32 -5.01
N LEU A 13 3.30 1.17 -4.61
CA LEU A 13 1.98 0.76 -4.10
C LEU A 13 0.92 1.83 -4.36
N GLU A 14 -0.34 1.44 -4.46
CA GLU A 14 -1.46 2.38 -4.46
C GLU A 14 -1.89 2.66 -3.01
N MET A 15 -1.91 3.92 -2.61
CA MET A 15 -2.35 4.38 -1.29
C MET A 15 -3.39 5.47 -1.47
N ASP A 16 -4.56 5.30 -0.86
CA ASP A 16 -5.66 6.28 -0.94
C ASP A 16 -6.07 6.63 -2.37
N GLY A 17 -5.97 5.66 -3.28
CA GLY A 17 -6.33 5.86 -4.67
C GLY A 17 -5.26 6.53 -5.54
N GLN A 18 -4.06 6.76 -5.01
CA GLN A 18 -2.95 7.43 -5.70
C GLN A 18 -1.68 6.57 -5.66
N LEU A 19 -0.90 6.62 -6.75
CA LEU A 19 0.34 5.87 -6.86
C LEU A 19 1.40 6.46 -5.93
N CYS A 20 1.99 5.61 -5.10
CA CYS A 20 3.04 5.97 -4.16
C CYS A 20 4.32 5.15 -4.40
N LEU A 21 5.46 5.81 -4.26
CA LEU A 21 6.79 5.21 -4.25
C LEU A 21 7.35 5.28 -2.83
N VAL A 22 7.67 4.13 -2.27
CA VAL A 22 8.28 4.00 -0.96
C VAL A 22 9.76 3.73 -1.14
N ARG A 23 10.61 4.56 -0.54
CA ARG A 23 12.06 4.43 -0.57
C ARG A 23 12.58 4.17 0.84
N ASN A 24 13.10 2.97 1.05
CA ASN A 24 13.81 2.56 2.23
C ASN A 24 15.27 2.99 2.12
N ARG A 25 15.65 4.04 2.87
CA ARG A 25 17.01 4.56 2.85
C ARG A 25 17.91 3.93 3.93
N MET A 26 17.40 2.98 4.72
CA MET A 26 18.15 2.26 5.75
C MET A 26 19.45 1.61 5.26
N PRO A 27 19.50 0.97 4.07
CA PRO A 27 20.74 0.35 3.59
C PRO A 27 21.86 1.35 3.31
N HIS A 28 21.54 2.65 3.18
CA HIS A 28 22.46 3.72 2.83
C HIS A 28 22.88 4.56 4.06
N GLY A 29 22.64 4.04 5.28
CA GLY A 29 23.03 4.67 6.54
C GLY A 29 22.04 5.71 7.08
N SER A 30 21.12 6.21 6.25
CA SER A 30 20.03 7.07 6.70
C SER A 30 18.88 6.25 7.28
N ASN A 31 18.49 6.53 8.52
CA ASN A 31 17.44 5.79 9.21
C ASN A 31 16.03 6.28 8.83
N THR A 32 15.73 6.42 7.54
CA THR A 32 14.49 7.05 7.07
C THR A 32 13.78 6.20 6.02
N LEU A 33 12.46 6.17 6.12
CA LEU A 33 11.56 5.64 5.11
C LEU A 33 10.79 6.81 4.48
N GLU A 34 10.94 7.00 3.18
CA GLU A 34 10.29 8.07 2.44
C GLU A 34 9.12 7.51 1.65
N ILE A 35 7.99 8.21 1.66
CA ILE A 35 6.82 7.89 0.84
C ILE A 35 6.55 9.09 -0.05
N TRP A 36 6.77 8.87 -1.33
CA TRP A 36 6.53 9.82 -2.41
C TRP A 36 5.19 9.49 -3.05
N LYS A 37 4.47 10.53 -3.44
CA LYS A 37 3.13 10.43 -4.00
C LYS A 37 3.12 11.11 -5.36
N LEU A 38 2.62 10.41 -6.36
CA LEU A 38 2.44 10.98 -7.70
C LEU A 38 1.26 11.96 -7.66
N LEU A 39 1.51 13.22 -7.98
CA LEU A 39 0.49 14.26 -7.96
C LEU A 39 -0.47 14.11 -9.14
N ASP A 40 0.11 14.00 -10.33
CA ASP A 40 -0.60 13.84 -11.60
C ASP A 40 0.17 12.88 -12.51
N TYR A 41 -0.57 12.02 -13.20
CA TYR A 41 -0.03 11.11 -14.20
C TYR A 41 0.45 11.85 -15.45
N SER A 42 -0.13 13.02 -15.76
CA SER A 42 0.25 13.78 -16.96
C SER A 42 1.56 14.54 -16.78
N SER A 43 1.80 15.12 -15.59
CA SER A 43 3.05 15.84 -15.31
C SER A 43 4.20 14.92 -14.89
N GLY A 44 3.89 13.76 -14.29
CA GLY A 44 4.90 12.84 -13.77
C GLY A 44 5.56 13.33 -12.48
N ASP A 45 5.03 14.38 -11.85
CA ASP A 45 5.62 14.99 -10.65
C ASP A 45 5.35 14.17 -9.39
N TRP A 46 6.43 13.92 -8.65
CA TRP A 46 6.39 13.22 -7.37
C TRP A 46 6.58 14.21 -6.21
N LEU A 47 5.67 14.18 -5.25
CA LEU A 47 5.76 14.95 -4.02
C LEU A 47 6.12 14.05 -2.84
N LEU A 48 7.09 14.47 -2.03
CA LEU A 48 7.37 13.79 -0.76
C LEU A 48 6.18 13.98 0.18
N ASN A 49 5.42 12.91 0.40
CA ASN A 49 4.21 12.95 1.21
C ASN A 49 4.51 12.64 2.69
N HIS A 50 5.36 11.64 2.94
CA HIS A 50 5.79 11.31 4.30
C HIS A 50 7.28 11.02 4.36
N ARG A 51 7.92 11.51 5.43
CA ARG A 51 9.28 11.14 5.84
C ARG A 51 9.21 10.55 7.23
N ILE A 52 9.37 9.24 7.32
CA ILE A 52 9.29 8.50 8.58
C ILE A 52 10.71 8.33 9.10
N SER A 53 10.99 8.98 10.22
CA SER A 53 12.25 8.81 10.94
C SER A 53 12.19 7.52 11.75
N LEU A 54 12.98 6.53 11.37
CA LEU A 54 13.13 5.27 12.10
C LEU A 54 14.20 5.44 13.20
N SER A 55 14.35 6.64 13.76
CA SER A 55 15.25 6.96 14.87
C SER A 55 14.59 6.78 16.22
N GLY A 56 15.33 6.23 17.18
CA GLY A 56 14.84 6.05 18.55
C GLY A 56 14.47 4.62 18.91
N ARG A 57 13.93 4.47 20.12
CA ARG A 57 13.73 3.18 20.80
C ARG A 57 12.61 2.34 20.17
N LEU A 58 11.58 3.01 19.63
CA LEU A 58 10.38 2.41 19.05
C LEU A 58 10.64 1.74 17.70
N ALA A 59 11.55 2.29 16.89
CA ALA A 59 11.85 1.77 15.56
C ALA A 59 12.91 0.66 15.54
N ARG A 60 13.38 0.17 16.70
CA ARG A 60 14.43 -0.87 16.76
C ARG A 60 14.03 -2.13 16.01
N ASP A 61 12.78 -2.56 16.16
CA ASP A 61 12.25 -3.75 15.51
C ASP A 61 12.19 -3.58 13.99
N LEU A 62 11.84 -2.38 13.52
CA LEU A 62 11.86 -2.03 12.10
C LEU A 62 13.28 -2.07 11.51
N ARG A 63 14.29 -1.63 12.27
CA ARG A 63 15.70 -1.62 11.82
C ARG A 63 16.34 -3.01 11.77
N GLN A 64 15.95 -3.89 12.68
CA GLN A 64 16.49 -5.25 12.75
C GLN A 64 15.83 -6.19 11.73
N SER A 65 14.67 -5.78 11.20
CA SER A 65 13.94 -6.53 10.19
C SER A 65 14.69 -6.57 8.86
N GLN A 66 14.72 -7.72 8.21
CA GLN A 66 15.36 -7.91 6.90
C GLN A 66 14.46 -7.39 5.77
N ILE A 67 13.15 -7.40 6.02
CA ILE A 67 12.14 -6.89 5.10
C ILE A 67 11.29 -5.88 5.83
N LEU A 68 11.11 -4.74 5.18
CA LEU A 68 10.23 -3.67 5.60
C LEU A 68 9.44 -3.24 4.37
N ARG A 69 8.11 -3.30 4.45
CA ARG A 69 7.20 -2.90 3.38
C ARG A 69 6.06 -2.06 3.93
N VAL A 70 5.71 -1.01 3.21
CA VAL A 70 4.44 -0.30 3.46
C VAL A 70 3.37 -1.04 2.67
N ILE A 71 2.21 -1.27 3.27
CA ILE A 71 1.10 -1.98 2.60
C ILE A 71 -0.13 -1.11 2.39
N GLY A 72 -0.16 0.08 2.99
CA GLY A 72 -1.23 1.05 2.80
C GLY A 72 -1.33 2.06 3.94
N SER A 73 -2.46 2.76 3.96
CA SER A 73 -2.85 3.70 5.01
C SER A 73 -4.28 3.40 5.47
N PHE A 74 -4.62 3.77 6.70
CA PHE A 74 -5.99 3.67 7.21
C PHE A 74 -6.36 4.89 8.06
N GLY A 75 -7.64 5.24 8.03
CA GLY A 75 -8.20 6.39 8.71
C GLY A 75 -9.52 6.79 8.07
N SER A 76 -10.29 7.64 8.74
CA SER A 76 -11.56 8.14 8.20
C SER A 76 -11.35 8.81 6.84
N TYR A 77 -12.27 8.60 5.90
CA TYR A 77 -12.23 9.20 4.55
C TYR A 77 -12.21 10.73 4.60
N ARG A 78 -12.79 11.34 5.64
CA ARG A 78 -12.75 12.80 5.87
C ARG A 78 -11.46 13.27 6.52
N SER A 79 -10.64 12.35 7.01
CA SER A 79 -9.39 12.67 7.67
C SER A 79 -8.28 12.75 6.63
N SER A 80 -7.69 13.93 6.50
CA SER A 80 -6.35 14.08 5.90
C SER A 80 -5.26 13.37 6.71
N ARG A 81 -5.61 12.82 7.88
CA ARG A 81 -4.71 12.23 8.86
C ARG A 81 -4.95 10.73 8.89
N LYS A 82 -4.19 10.01 8.07
CA LYS A 82 -4.23 8.55 8.01
C LYS A 82 -2.96 7.98 8.61
N LYS A 83 -3.11 6.89 9.36
CA LYS A 83 -2.00 6.10 9.89
C LYS A 83 -1.47 5.21 8.77
N ILE A 84 -0.17 4.97 8.76
CA ILE A 84 0.52 4.18 7.75
C ILE A 84 0.71 2.76 8.28
N ILE A 85 0.42 1.76 7.45
CA ILE A 85 0.59 0.35 7.82
C ILE A 85 1.92 -0.16 7.28
N ILE A 86 2.79 -0.59 8.19
CA ILE A 86 4.12 -1.09 7.89
C ILE A 86 4.19 -2.55 8.29
N THR A 87 4.66 -3.40 7.39
CA THR A 87 4.91 -4.80 7.65
C THR A 87 6.39 -5.05 7.73
N THR A 88 6.78 -5.90 8.68
CA THR A 88 8.16 -6.35 8.79
C THR A 88 8.28 -7.85 8.85
N SER A 89 9.42 -8.34 8.38
CA SER A 89 9.80 -9.73 8.54
C SER A 89 11.26 -9.84 8.96
N MET A 90 11.50 -10.66 9.99
CA MET A 90 12.81 -10.88 10.59
C MET A 90 13.01 -12.37 10.85
N HIS A 91 14.19 -12.87 10.52
CA HIS A 91 14.62 -14.19 10.95
C HIS A 91 14.90 -14.18 12.45
N LYS A 92 14.29 -15.10 13.21
CA LYS A 92 14.56 -15.25 14.65
C LYS A 92 15.69 -16.24 14.88
N ILE A 93 15.41 -17.54 14.69
CA ILE A 93 16.34 -18.64 14.93
C ILE A 93 15.96 -19.80 14.00
N PHE A 94 16.95 -20.49 13.42
CA PHE A 94 16.79 -21.67 12.54
C PHE A 94 15.77 -21.47 11.42
N ASN A 95 14.55 -21.97 11.61
CA ASN A 95 13.45 -21.96 10.66
C ASN A 95 12.27 -21.07 11.10
N LYS A 96 12.45 -20.29 12.17
CA LYS A 96 11.43 -19.39 12.71
C LYS A 96 11.62 -17.98 12.20
N TYR A 97 10.56 -17.45 11.59
CA TYR A 97 10.49 -16.08 11.09
C TYR A 97 9.41 -15.33 11.86
N GLN A 98 9.77 -14.16 12.39
CA GLN A 98 8.82 -13.25 12.98
C GLN A 98 8.34 -12.27 11.91
N LYS A 99 7.03 -12.15 11.81
CA LYS A 99 6.31 -11.26 10.91
C LYS A 99 5.46 -10.32 11.76
N MET A 100 5.60 -9.02 11.56
CA MET A 100 4.88 -8.03 12.34
C MET A 100 4.14 -7.05 11.44
N VAL A 101 3.02 -6.56 11.93
CA VAL A 101 2.27 -5.44 11.33
C VAL A 101 2.25 -4.32 12.35
N HIS A 102 2.70 -3.16 11.91
CA HIS A 102 2.77 -1.94 12.69
C HIS A 102 1.89 -0.87 12.07
N THR A 103 1.34 -0.03 12.93
CA THR A 103 0.70 1.21 12.53
C THR A 103 1.60 2.36 12.97
N TYR A 104 1.89 3.24 12.03
CA TYR A 104 2.66 4.45 12.27
C TYR A 104 1.72 5.65 12.14
N ASP A 105 1.67 6.47 13.17
CA ASP A 105 0.96 7.75 13.14
C ASP A 105 1.95 8.88 12.83
N PRO A 106 1.87 9.50 11.63
CA PRO A 106 2.77 10.59 11.26
C PRO A 106 2.73 11.81 12.17
N ARG A 107 1.65 12.01 12.94
CA ARG A 107 1.49 13.18 13.80
C ARG A 107 2.16 13.01 15.16
N SER A 108 1.95 11.85 15.78
CA SER A 108 2.51 11.54 17.10
C SER A 108 3.89 10.89 17.00
N GLU A 109 4.33 10.54 15.79
CA GLU A 109 5.50 9.71 15.52
C GLU A 109 5.46 8.38 16.30
N ALA A 110 4.25 7.96 16.69
CA ALA A 110 4.03 6.75 17.43
C ALA A 110 4.00 5.55 16.49
N LEU A 111 4.72 4.51 16.88
CA LEU A 111 4.69 3.21 16.21
C LEU A 111 4.05 2.19 17.16
N GLU A 112 2.98 1.57 16.72
CA GLU A 112 2.23 0.57 17.48
C GLU A 112 2.20 -0.75 16.72
N THR A 113 2.62 -1.84 17.35
CA THR A 113 2.51 -3.19 16.78
C THR A 113 1.11 -3.74 17.03
N ILE A 114 0.37 -4.00 15.96
CA ILE A 114 -1.00 -4.53 16.03
C ILE A 114 -1.06 -6.04 15.82
N LEU A 115 -0.03 -6.62 15.19
CA LEU A 115 0.05 -8.06 14.94
C LEU A 115 1.50 -8.52 14.99
N SER A 116 1.75 -9.65 15.66
CA SER A 116 3.03 -10.33 15.67
C SER A 116 2.82 -11.83 15.53
N ILE A 117 3.21 -12.39 14.40
CA ILE A 117 3.10 -13.81 14.08
C ILE A 117 4.50 -14.39 13.98
N THR A 118 4.71 -15.58 14.54
CA THR A 118 5.94 -16.36 14.32
C THR A 118 5.60 -17.57 13.48
N GLU A 119 6.13 -17.62 12.26
CA GLU A 119 5.99 -18.76 11.36
C GLU A 119 7.18 -19.70 11.52
N THR A 120 6.93 -21.01 11.48
CA THR A 120 7.98 -22.04 11.49
C THR A 120 7.95 -22.73 10.12
N HIS A 121 9.03 -22.62 9.36
CA HIS A 121 9.14 -23.27 8.06
C HIS A 121 9.68 -24.70 8.22
N SER A 122 9.09 -25.66 7.53
CA SER A 122 9.55 -27.05 7.55
C SER A 122 10.89 -27.24 6.85
N THR A 123 11.22 -26.38 5.89
CA THR A 123 12.46 -26.40 5.13
C THR A 123 13.49 -25.43 5.72
N GLN A 124 14.74 -25.88 5.90
CA GLN A 124 15.88 -25.01 6.18
C GLN A 124 16.22 -24.16 4.94
N GLN A 125 15.37 -23.18 4.62
CA GLN A 125 15.76 -22.13 3.71
C GLN A 125 16.54 -21.09 4.51
N TYR A 126 17.85 -21.04 4.29
CA TYR A 126 18.73 -19.92 4.66
C TYR A 126 18.51 -18.67 3.75
N GLY A 127 17.32 -18.56 3.17
CA GLY A 127 16.94 -17.51 2.23
C GLY A 127 16.39 -16.26 2.95
N CYS A 128 16.30 -15.16 2.20
CA CYS A 128 15.57 -13.97 2.67
C CYS A 128 14.13 -14.35 3.01
N PRO A 129 13.55 -13.87 4.14
CA PRO A 129 12.16 -14.13 4.46
C PRO A 129 11.23 -13.78 3.30
N SER A 130 10.04 -14.35 3.26
CA SER A 130 9.02 -13.93 2.29
C SER A 130 8.04 -12.98 2.98
N SER A 131 7.92 -11.73 2.50
CA SER A 131 6.87 -10.81 2.96
C SER A 131 5.62 -11.01 2.12
N ARG A 132 4.75 -11.93 2.55
CA ARG A 132 3.45 -12.21 1.93
C ARG A 132 2.28 -11.55 2.67
N PHE A 133 2.48 -10.37 3.25
CA PHE A 133 1.34 -9.58 3.71
C PHE A 133 0.81 -8.76 2.53
N SER A 134 -0.48 -8.92 2.24
CA SER A 134 -1.23 -8.12 1.28
C SER A 134 -2.43 -7.50 1.97
N PHE A 135 -2.71 -6.24 1.66
CA PHE A 135 -3.97 -5.63 2.03
C PHE A 135 -5.01 -6.00 0.98
N ILE A 136 -6.12 -6.58 1.41
CA ILE A 136 -7.27 -6.83 0.54
C ILE A 136 -8.34 -5.85 0.99
N GLN A 137 -8.66 -4.90 0.11
CA GLN A 137 -9.82 -4.04 0.32
C GLN A 137 -11.07 -4.83 -0.04
N GLU A 138 -11.71 -5.43 0.96
CA GLU A 138 -13.04 -6.00 0.79
C GLU A 138 -14.05 -4.85 0.78
N THR A 139 -14.68 -4.65 -0.38
CA THR A 139 -15.84 -3.76 -0.50
C THR A 139 -17.06 -4.62 -0.25
N LEU A 140 -17.65 -4.54 0.95
CA LEU A 140 -18.99 -5.07 1.16
C LEU A 140 -19.91 -4.38 0.16
N ALA A 141 -20.57 -5.14 -0.72
CA ALA A 141 -21.57 -4.58 -1.62
C ALA A 141 -22.59 -3.81 -0.74
N PRO A 142 -22.79 -2.50 -0.97
CA PRO A 142 -23.69 -1.72 -0.14
C PRO A 142 -25.09 -2.34 -0.24
N VAL A 143 -25.67 -2.73 0.90
CA VAL A 143 -27.05 -3.27 0.96
C VAL A 143 -28.09 -2.16 0.78
N HIS A 144 -27.66 -0.90 0.67
CA HIS A 144 -28.55 0.27 0.54
C HIS A 144 -28.05 1.22 -0.55
N THR A 145 -28.99 1.63 -1.39
CA THR A 145 -28.83 2.56 -2.51
C THR A 145 -28.18 3.86 -2.03
N THR A 146 -26.90 4.05 -2.38
CA THR A 146 -26.10 5.22 -2.00
C THR A 146 -26.12 6.26 -3.12
N ASP A 147 -25.73 7.51 -2.85
CA ASP A 147 -25.64 8.59 -3.85
C ASP A 147 -24.83 8.21 -5.12
N GLU A 148 -23.94 7.22 -5.03
CA GLU A 148 -23.24 6.63 -6.18
C GLU A 148 -24.18 5.87 -7.13
N GLU A 149 -25.21 5.19 -6.62
CA GLU A 149 -26.25 4.54 -7.42
C GLU A 149 -27.20 5.57 -8.04
N ILE A 150 -27.45 6.69 -7.35
CA ILE A 150 -28.15 7.85 -7.90
C ILE A 150 -27.33 8.48 -9.05
N ALA A 151 -26.01 8.62 -8.89
CA ALA A 151 -25.11 9.12 -9.92
C ALA A 151 -24.96 8.17 -11.13
N LEU A 152 -24.96 6.85 -10.90
CA LEU A 152 -25.03 5.81 -11.94
C LEU A 152 -26.42 5.69 -12.59
N SER A 153 -27.47 6.21 -11.94
CA SER A 153 -28.81 6.35 -12.51
C SER A 153 -29.02 7.65 -13.32
N SER A 154 -28.04 8.55 -13.28
CA SER A 154 -28.12 9.83 -13.98
C SER A 154 -28.23 9.65 -15.50
N ASP A 155 -28.86 10.61 -16.17
CA ASP A 155 -29.06 10.56 -17.63
C ASP A 155 -27.72 10.52 -18.39
N LEU A 156 -26.65 11.06 -17.81
CA LEU A 156 -25.30 10.96 -18.34
C LEU A 156 -24.77 9.52 -18.31
N ALA A 157 -24.99 8.78 -17.22
CA ALA A 157 -24.57 7.38 -17.11
C ALA A 157 -25.35 6.46 -18.07
N LYS A 158 -26.65 6.73 -18.25
CA LYS A 158 -27.48 6.04 -19.26
C LYS A 158 -26.99 6.32 -20.69
N ALA A 159 -26.76 7.59 -21.03
CA ALA A 159 -26.22 7.98 -22.32
C ALA A 159 -24.83 7.36 -22.58
N THR A 160 -23.97 7.32 -21.55
CA THR A 160 -22.64 6.71 -21.65
C THR A 160 -22.72 5.20 -21.92
N ARG A 161 -23.65 4.47 -21.28
CA ARG A 161 -23.90 3.05 -21.57
C ARG A 161 -24.38 2.83 -23.00
N GLU A 162 -25.32 3.63 -23.48
CA GLU A 162 -25.79 3.56 -24.87
C GLU A 162 -24.66 3.81 -25.88
N ILE A 163 -23.74 4.72 -25.58
CA ILE A 163 -22.54 4.96 -26.40
C ILE A 163 -21.62 3.73 -26.38
N LEU A 164 -21.34 3.17 -25.19
CA LEU A 164 -20.49 1.99 -25.04
C LEU A 164 -21.03 0.76 -25.78
N LEU A 165 -22.36 0.58 -25.79
CA LEU A 165 -23.02 -0.52 -26.51
C LEU A 165 -22.87 -0.43 -28.04
N ARG A 166 -22.66 0.78 -28.57
CA ARG A 166 -22.45 1.02 -30.01
C ARG A 166 -20.98 0.91 -30.42
N LEU A 167 -20.06 0.80 -29.47
CA LEU A 167 -18.64 0.63 -29.75
C LEU A 167 -18.29 -0.85 -29.95
N PRO A 168 -17.28 -1.15 -30.79
CA PRO A 168 -16.71 -2.49 -30.85
C PRO A 168 -16.25 -2.94 -29.46
N ALA A 169 -16.52 -4.20 -29.09
CA ALA A 169 -16.24 -4.72 -27.75
C ALA A 169 -14.79 -4.48 -27.27
N LYS A 170 -13.82 -4.55 -28.19
CA LYS A 170 -12.40 -4.25 -27.88
C LYS A 170 -12.16 -2.80 -27.47
N SER A 171 -12.91 -1.85 -28.02
CA SER A 171 -12.82 -0.42 -27.70
C SER A 171 -13.57 -0.10 -26.41
N ALA A 172 -14.74 -0.71 -26.20
CA ALA A 172 -15.49 -0.59 -24.95
C ALA A 172 -14.69 -1.14 -23.76
N ILE A 173 -14.04 -2.29 -23.91
CA ILE A 173 -13.19 -2.84 -22.84
C ILE A 173 -11.95 -1.97 -22.58
N ARG A 174 -11.48 -1.19 -23.57
CA ARG A 174 -10.34 -0.28 -23.39
C ARG A 174 -10.71 1.00 -22.64
N SER A 175 -11.97 1.41 -22.67
CA SER A 175 -12.40 2.64 -21.99
C SER A 175 -12.34 2.52 -20.46
N LYS A 176 -12.34 1.30 -19.90
CA LYS A 176 -12.12 1.04 -18.48
C LYS A 176 -10.76 1.56 -17.95
N PHE A 177 -9.81 1.83 -18.85
CA PHE A 177 -8.48 2.33 -18.50
C PHE A 177 -8.38 3.86 -18.57
N VAL A 178 -9.44 4.58 -18.93
CA VAL A 178 -9.43 6.05 -19.05
C VAL A 178 -9.37 6.71 -17.67
N CYS A 179 -10.31 6.38 -16.78
CA CYS A 179 -10.26 6.80 -15.38
C CYS A 179 -11.16 5.90 -14.50
N LYS A 180 -11.10 6.10 -13.18
CA LYS A 180 -11.86 5.30 -12.20
C LYS A 180 -13.39 5.35 -12.43
N GLN A 181 -13.91 6.46 -12.93
CA GLN A 181 -15.34 6.59 -13.23
C GLN A 181 -15.75 5.75 -14.46
N TRP A 182 -14.92 5.70 -15.49
CA TRP A 182 -15.13 4.83 -16.65
C TRP A 182 -14.95 3.35 -16.30
N PHE A 183 -13.98 3.02 -15.43
CA PHE A 183 -13.81 1.66 -14.92
C PHE A 183 -15.06 1.14 -14.19
N ARG A 184 -15.80 2.02 -13.49
CA ARG A 184 -17.04 1.65 -12.80
C ARG A 184 -18.26 1.54 -13.74
N LEU A 185 -18.19 2.13 -14.95
CA LEU A 185 -19.31 2.19 -15.90
C LEU A 185 -19.30 1.07 -16.96
N VAL A 186 -18.12 0.50 -17.23
CA VAL A 186 -17.85 -0.57 -18.21
C VAL A 186 -17.90 -1.93 -17.54
#